data_AF-A0A6C1QUH1-F1
#
_entry.id   AF-A0A6C1QUH1-F1
#
_cell.length_a   1.000
_cell.length_b   1.000
_cell.length_c   1.000
_cell.angle_alpha   90.00
_cell.angle_beta   90.00
_cell.angle_gamma   90.00
#
_symmetry.space_group_name_H-M   'P 1'
#
loop_
_entity.id
_entity.type
_entity.pdbx_description
1 polymer ?
#
loop_
_entity_poly.entity_id
_entity_poly.type
_entity_poly.pdbx_seq_one_letter_code
_entity_poly.pdbx_strand_id
1 'polypeptide(L)' 'EQWSAIPPDDQPKLHLYAGYSGWGPDQLESEIRLGAWYLHQAAADIVFHPEPEQGWRDALSRKGEIYRIIAETGYRPSLN' A
#
# COMPACT_ATOMS: atom_id res chain seq x y z
N GLU A 1 5.10 -24.14 -17.57
CA GLU A 1 3.88 -24.67 -16.94
C GLU A 1 2.75 -23.66 -17.11
N GLN A 2 1.71 -24.04 -17.86
CA GLN A 2 0.37 -23.45 -18.13
C GLN A 2 0.08 -21.93 -18.26
N TRP A 3 0.92 -21.00 -17.79
CA TRP A 3 0.63 -19.55 -17.82
C TRP A 3 0.63 -18.95 -19.24
N SER A 4 1.45 -19.49 -20.14
CA SER A 4 1.58 -19.04 -21.54
C SER A 4 0.35 -19.31 -22.41
N ALA A 5 -0.65 -20.04 -21.89
CA ALA A 5 -1.92 -20.31 -22.58
C ALA A 5 -3.04 -19.31 -22.20
N ILE A 6 -2.82 -18.44 -21.21
CA ILE A 6 -3.80 -17.46 -20.75
C ILE A 6 -3.61 -16.16 -21.57
N PRO A 7 -4.68 -15.55 -22.11
CA PRO A 7 -4.60 -14.25 -22.78
C PRO A 7 -3.90 -13.20 -21.90
N PRO A 8 -3.09 -12.29 -22.46
CA PRO A 8 -2.31 -11.33 -21.67
C PRO A 8 -3.13 -10.52 -20.66
N ASP A 9 -4.36 -10.14 -21.01
CA ASP A 9 -5.26 -9.36 -20.14
C ASP A 9 -5.86 -10.18 -18.98
N ASP A 10 -5.87 -11.50 -19.10
CA ASP A 10 -6.40 -12.43 -18.10
C ASP A 10 -5.29 -13.07 -17.24
N GLN A 11 -4.03 -12.77 -17.51
CA GLN A 11 -2.91 -13.25 -16.70
C GLN A 11 -2.92 -12.55 -15.32
N PRO A 12 -2.66 -13.29 -14.22
CA PRO A 12 -2.67 -12.67 -12.91
C PRO A 12 -1.52 -11.68 -12.77
N LYS A 13 -1.79 -10.55 -12.11
CA LYS A 13 -0.74 -9.60 -11.72
C LYS A 13 0.06 -10.18 -10.56
N LEU A 14 1.38 -10.16 -10.69
CA LEU A 14 2.30 -10.70 -9.68
C LEU A 14 3.32 -9.63 -9.28
N HIS A 15 3.49 -9.42 -7.98
CA HIS A 15 4.61 -8.70 -7.40
C HIS A 15 5.46 -9.65 -6.55
N LEU A 16 6.77 -9.60 -6.75
CA LEU A 16 7.74 -10.38 -5.99
C LEU A 16 8.44 -9.45 -5.00
N TYR A 17 8.33 -9.75 -3.71
CA TYR A 17 8.96 -8.98 -2.64
C TYR A 17 9.97 -9.85 -1.90
N ALA A 18 11.11 -9.27 -1.54
CA ALA A 18 12.14 -9.93 -0.73
C ALA A 18 12.22 -9.24 0.64
N GLY A 19 11.97 -10.00 1.70
CA GLY A 19 11.83 -9.47 3.07
C GLY A 19 10.38 -9.19 3.46
N TYR A 20 10.19 -8.77 4.71
CA TYR A 20 8.89 -8.43 5.27
C TYR A 20 9.04 -7.44 6.44
N SER A 21 7.97 -6.68 6.71
CA SER A 21 7.83 -5.91 7.95
C SER A 21 7.27 -6.82 9.04
N GLY A 22 7.87 -6.78 10.23
CA GLY A 22 7.46 -7.60 11.36
C GLY A 22 7.27 -6.75 12.61
N TRP A 23 6.28 -7.13 13.40
CA TRP A 23 5.99 -6.51 14.69
C TRP A 23 6.14 -7.54 15.80
N GLY A 24 6.75 -7.13 16.91
CA GLY A 24 6.74 -7.91 18.14
C GLY A 24 5.35 -7.96 18.78
N PRO A 25 5.17 -8.77 19.83
CA PRO A 25 3.90 -8.83 20.56
C PRO A 25 3.43 -7.44 21.00
N ASP A 26 2.16 -7.12 20.74
CA ASP A 26 1.48 -5.86 21.05
C ASP A 26 2.08 -4.58 20.42
N GLN A 27 3.15 -4.70 19.63
CA GLN A 27 3.87 -3.55 19.07
C GLN A 27 2.99 -2.80 18.06
N LEU A 28 2.38 -3.51 17.11
CA LEU A 28 1.54 -2.90 16.08
C LEU A 28 0.36 -2.15 16.70
N GLU A 29 -0.33 -2.77 17.67
CA GLU A 29 -1.47 -2.17 18.36
C GLU A 29 -1.04 -0.93 19.15
N SER A 30 0.15 -0.95 19.74
CA SER A 30 0.72 0.22 20.43
C SER A 30 1.01 1.36 19.46
N GLU A 31 1.66 1.06 18.33
CA GLU A 31 1.97 2.04 17.29
C GLU A 31 0.70 2.67 16.69
N ILE A 32 -0.34 1.85 16.45
CA ILE A 32 -1.66 2.35 16.01
C ILE A 32 -2.26 3.28 17.06
N ARG A 33 -2.25 2.91 18.35
CA ARG A 33 -2.79 3.76 19.43
C ARG A 33 -2.04 5.09 19.58
N LEU A 34 -0.74 5.09 19.31
CA LEU A 34 0.10 6.29 19.33
C LEU A 34 -0.06 7.17 18.08
N GLY A 35 -0.84 6.73 17.10
CA GLY A 35 -1.03 7.47 15.83
C GLY A 35 0.16 7.37 14.89
N ALA A 36 1.03 6.37 15.05
CA ALA A 36 2.17 6.16 14.16
C ALA A 36 1.76 5.58 12.80
N TRP A 37 0.56 4.99 12.69
CA TRP A 37 0.04 4.40 11.45
C TRP A 37 -1.30 4.99 11.05
N TYR A 38 -1.46 5.24 9.74
CA TYR A 38 -2.77 5.47 9.12
C TYR A 38 -3.29 4.17 8.51
N LEU A 39 -4.36 3.62 9.09
CA LEU A 39 -4.98 2.40 8.57
C LEU A 39 -5.85 2.69 7.33
N HIS A 40 -5.74 1.85 6.32
CA HIS A 40 -6.58 1.87 5.13
C HIS A 40 -7.06 0.45 4.79
N GLN A 41 -8.30 0.32 4.31
CA GLN A 41 -8.79 -0.92 3.71
C GLN A 41 -7.90 -1.31 2.53
N ALA A 42 -7.47 -2.58 2.49
CA ALA A 42 -6.65 -3.09 1.41
C ALA A 42 -7.47 -3.22 0.12
N ALA A 43 -6.88 -2.87 -1.01
CA ALA A 43 -7.49 -3.00 -2.32
C ALA A 43 -6.44 -3.37 -3.37
N ALA A 44 -6.82 -4.21 -4.33
CA ALA A 44 -5.89 -4.71 -5.34
C ALA A 44 -5.32 -3.60 -6.24
N ASP A 45 -6.09 -2.54 -6.48
CA ASP A 45 -5.64 -1.38 -7.27
C ASP A 45 -4.62 -0.51 -6.53
N ILE A 46 -4.54 -0.59 -5.21
CA ILE A 46 -3.47 0.02 -4.41
C ILE A 46 -2.19 -0.81 -4.54
N VAL A 47 -2.29 -2.14 -4.41
CA VAL A 47 -1.13 -3.04 -4.49
C VAL A 47 -0.56 -3.09 -5.90
N PHE A 48 -1.43 -3.14 -6.92
CA PHE A 48 -1.08 -3.24 -8.34
C PHE A 48 -1.35 -1.92 -9.08
N HIS A 49 -1.05 -0.80 -8.43
CA HIS A 49 -1.24 0.53 -9.00
C HIS A 49 -0.42 0.66 -10.30
N PRO A 50 -0.99 1.25 -11.38
CA PRO A 50 -0.29 1.40 -12.66
C PRO A 50 0.95 2.29 -12.57
N GLU A 51 0.97 3.22 -11.61
CA GLU A 51 2.10 4.08 -11.27
C GLU A 51 2.47 3.87 -9.79
N PRO A 52 3.36 2.91 -9.45
CA PRO A 52 3.65 2.54 -8.06
C PRO A 52 4.06 3.71 -7.17
N GLU A 53 4.77 4.69 -7.72
CA GLU A 53 5.20 5.91 -7.03
C GLU A 53 4.01 6.76 -6.57
N GLN A 54 2.89 6.73 -7.30
CA GLN A 54 1.67 7.45 -6.94
C GLN A 54 0.77 6.68 -5.98
N GLY A 55 0.95 5.35 -5.88
CA GLY A 55 0.04 4.46 -5.14
C GLY A 55 -0.14 4.86 -3.67
N TRP A 56 0.92 5.31 -2.99
CA TRP A 56 0.81 5.77 -1.60
C TRP A 56 -0.01 7.06 -1.48
N ARG A 57 0.23 8.03 -2.36
CA ARG A 57 -0.47 9.32 -2.37
C ARG A 57 -1.95 9.12 -2.66
N ASP A 58 -2.27 8.28 -3.65
CA ASP A 58 -3.63 8.02 -4.08
C ASP A 58 -4.39 7.17 -3.04
N ALA A 59 -3.73 6.18 -2.42
CA ALA A 59 -4.30 5.43 -1.31
C ALA A 59 -4.64 6.35 -0.13
N LEU A 60 -3.70 7.21 0.31
CA LEU A 60 -3.95 8.10 1.45
C LEU A 60 -5.06 9.12 1.14
N SER A 61 -5.10 9.65 -0.08
CA SER A 61 -6.11 10.61 -0.53
C SER A 61 -7.54 10.04 -0.50
N ARG A 62 -7.71 8.72 -0.68
CA ARG A 62 -9.02 8.05 -0.61
C ARG A 62 -9.65 8.06 0.79
N LYS A 63 -8.86 8.30 1.85
CA LYS A 63 -9.40 8.36 3.23
C LYS A 63 -10.18 9.64 3.53
N GLY A 64 -10.03 10.70 2.73
CA GLY A 64 -10.76 11.96 2.87
C GLY A 64 -9.90 13.20 2.75
N GLU A 65 -10.53 14.38 2.81
CA GLU A 65 -9.91 15.67 2.46
C GLU A 65 -8.66 16.00 3.27
N ILE A 66 -8.67 15.76 4.59
CA ILE A 66 -7.50 16.02 5.45
C ILE A 66 -6.30 15.13 5.09
N TYR A 67 -6.57 13.89 4.69
CA TYR A 67 -5.53 12.94 4.30
C TYR A 67 -4.92 13.27 2.94
N ARG A 68 -5.70 13.88 2.04
CA ARG A 68 -5.18 14.41 0.77
C ARG A 68 -4.14 15.52 1.00
N ILE A 69 -4.40 16.43 1.93
CA ILE A 69 -3.43 17.48 2.30
C ILE A 69 -2.14 16.84 2.81
N ILE A 70 -2.24 15.85 3.72
CA ILE A 70 -1.08 15.12 4.24
C ILE A 70 -0.33 14.40 3.11
N ALA A 71 -1.04 13.79 2.17
CA ALA A 71 -0.45 13.08 1.04
C ALA A 71 0.34 14.02 0.12
N GLU A 72 -0.10 15.27 -0.01
CA GLU A 72 0.54 16.31 -0.84
C GLU A 72 1.72 16.97 -0.12
N THR A 73 1.63 17.24 1.19
CA THR A 73 2.65 18.00 1.93
C THR A 73 3.69 17.14 2.65
N GLY A 74 3.35 15.88 2.96
CA GLY A 74 4.13 14.99 3.81
C GLY A 74 4.79 13.82 3.07
N TYR A 75 4.95 13.92 1.75
CA TYR A 75 5.37 12.80 0.89
C TYR A 75 6.79 12.30 1.20
N ARG A 76 6.89 11.31 2.10
CA ARG A 76 8.03 10.39 2.23
C ARG A 76 7.53 8.99 2.60
N PRO A 77 6.94 8.25 1.64
CA PRO A 77 6.48 6.88 1.87
C PRO A 77 7.58 5.96 2.41
N SER A 78 8.84 6.25 2.05
CA SER A 78 10.03 5.51 2.48
C SER A 78 10.38 5.63 3.98
N LEU A 79 9.65 6.45 4.74
CA LEU A 79 9.81 6.57 6.19
C LEU A 79 8.80 5.73 6.97
N ASN A 80 7.89 5.04 6.27
CA ASN A 80 7.04 3.99 6.85
C ASN A 80 7.73 2.62 6.76
#